data_AF-A0A1C5GX94-F1
#
_entry.id   AF-A0A1C5GX94-F1
#
_cell.length_a   1.000
_cell.length_b   1.000
_cell.length_c   1.000
_cell.angle_alpha   90.00
_cell.angle_beta   90.00
_cell.angle_gamma   90.00
#
_symmetry.space_group_name_H-M   'P 1'
#
loop_
_entity.id
_entity.type
_entity.pdbx_description
1 polymer ?
#
loop_
_entity_poly.entity_id
_entity_poly.type
_entity_poly.pdbx_seq_one_letter_code
_entity_poly.pdbx_strand_id
1 'polypeptide(L)'
;MDTNTKAHLVGGPRDGSTHDAGDSALLELEIDGMIHRYVRTTKRHGEDGTVYNYDGMVAPGGGEPGVEDPAARVASPRADAEGHGGSH
;
A
#
# COMPACT_ATOMS: atom_id res chain seq x y z
N MET A 1 -8.69 15.27 -27.35
CA MET A 1 -9.22 14.71 -26.10
C MET A 1 -8.19 15.03 -25.04
N ASP A 2 -8.46 16.07 -24.26
CA ASP A 2 -7.63 16.47 -23.14
C ASP A 2 -7.81 15.42 -22.05
N THR A 3 -6.87 14.49 -21.95
CA THR A 3 -6.88 13.49 -20.89
C THR A 3 -6.69 14.24 -19.58
N ASN A 4 -7.73 14.33 -18.76
CA ASN A 4 -7.62 15.07 -17.52
C ASN A 4 -6.75 14.31 -16.51
N THR A 5 -5.56 14.87 -16.25
CA THR A 5 -4.48 14.34 -15.43
C THR A 5 -4.47 14.87 -13.99
N LYS A 6 -5.47 15.67 -13.60
CA LYS A 6 -5.53 16.22 -12.25
C LYS A 6 -5.88 15.14 -11.23
N ALA A 7 -5.04 15.03 -10.20
CA ALA A 7 -5.26 14.23 -9.02
C ALA A 7 -5.72 15.11 -7.86
N HIS A 8 -6.86 14.76 -7.26
CA HIS A 8 -7.31 15.34 -6.00
C HIS A 8 -6.93 14.40 -4.86
N LEU A 9 -6.09 14.87 -3.95
CA LEU A 9 -5.48 14.05 -2.92
C LEU A 9 -6.37 14.02 -1.68
N VAL A 10 -6.69 12.81 -1.24
CA VAL A 10 -7.54 12.55 -0.08
C VAL A 10 -6.76 11.71 0.91
N GLY A 11 -6.67 12.20 2.15
CA GLY A 11 -5.87 11.64 3.22
C GLY A 11 -4.40 12.05 3.19
N GLY A 12 -3.71 11.73 4.28
CA GLY A 12 -2.27 11.96 4.44
C GLY A 12 -1.89 13.45 4.52
N PRO A 13 -0.60 13.79 4.32
CA PRO A 13 -0.08 15.14 4.52
C PRO A 13 -0.55 16.20 3.51
N ARG A 14 -1.09 15.75 2.37
CA ARG A 14 -1.54 16.61 1.26
C ARG A 14 -3.05 16.56 1.05
N ASP A 15 -3.82 16.20 2.07
CA ASP A 15 -5.28 16.15 2.01
C ASP A 15 -5.88 17.47 1.48
N GLY A 16 -6.84 17.36 0.57
CA GLY A 16 -7.56 18.47 -0.04
C GLY A 16 -6.79 19.22 -1.13
N SER A 17 -5.52 18.88 -1.38
CA SER A 17 -4.72 19.51 -2.43
C SER A 17 -4.85 18.81 -3.79
N THR A 18 -4.44 19.49 -4.84
CA THR A 18 -4.52 19.00 -6.22
C THR A 18 -3.13 18.95 -6.83
N HIS A 19 -2.81 17.86 -7.51
CA HIS A 19 -1.53 17.62 -8.20
C HIS A 19 -1.77 17.13 -9.63
N ASP A 20 -0.76 17.27 -10.49
CA ASP A 20 -0.77 16.57 -11.78
C ASP A 20 -0.22 15.15 -11.57
N ALA A 21 -0.98 14.14 -11.98
CA ALA A 21 -0.61 12.74 -11.87
C ALA A 21 -0.45 12.04 -13.23
N GLY A 22 -0.54 12.79 -14.33
CA GLY A 22 -0.61 12.18 -15.65
C GLY A 22 -1.79 11.18 -15.75
N ASP A 23 -1.52 10.01 -16.31
CA ASP A 23 -2.43 8.85 -16.29
C ASP A 23 -1.98 7.76 -15.29
N SER A 24 -1.04 8.08 -14.40
CA SER A 24 -0.41 7.10 -13.50
C SER A 24 -1.39 6.59 -12.45
N ALA A 25 -1.42 5.27 -12.24
CA ALA A 25 -2.24 4.65 -11.20
C ALA A 25 -1.73 4.95 -9.77
N LEU A 26 -0.47 5.33 -9.64
CA LEU A 26 0.21 5.68 -8.39
C LEU A 26 0.83 7.06 -8.53
N LEU A 27 0.62 7.91 -7.52
CA LEU A 27 1.27 9.21 -7.38
C LEU A 27 2.16 9.18 -6.13
N GLU A 28 3.42 9.53 -6.31
CA GLU A 28 4.44 9.52 -5.26
C GLU A 28 4.92 10.95 -5.04
N LEU A 29 4.87 11.42 -3.80
CA LEU A 29 5.29 12.75 -3.41
C LEU A 29 6.36 12.65 -2.34
N GLU A 30 7.53 13.23 -2.58
CA GLU A 30 8.55 13.37 -1.55
C GLU A 30 8.19 14.53 -0.60
N ILE A 31 8.01 14.22 0.68
CA ILE A 31 7.69 15.19 1.74
C ILE A 31 8.54 14.81 2.95
N ASP A 32 9.28 15.77 3.50
CA ASP A 32 10.17 15.57 4.65
C ASP A 32 11.17 14.41 4.50
N GLY A 33 11.65 14.19 3.27
CA GLY A 33 12.59 13.11 2.94
C GLY A 33 11.96 11.72 2.93
N MET A 34 10.61 11.63 2.91
CA MET A 34 9.86 10.38 2.83
C MET A 34 8.97 10.39 1.58
N ILE A 35 8.78 9.22 0.97
CA ILE A 35 7.92 9.06 -0.21
C ILE A 35 6.50 8.75 0.24
N HIS A 36 5.61 9.71 0.10
CA HIS A 36 4.18 9.58 0.38
C HIS A 36 3.45 9.10 -0.88
N ARG A 37 2.76 7.96 -0.76
CA ARG A 37 2.08 7.31 -1.87
C ARG A 37 0.58 7.57 -1.83
N TYR A 38 0.05 7.86 -3.00
CA TYR A 38 -1.35 8.10 -3.26
C TYR A 38 -1.80 7.21 -4.42
N VAL A 39 -2.84 6.40 -4.21
CA VAL A 39 -3.34 5.46 -5.21
C VAL A 39 -4.59 6.01 -5.91
N ARG A 40 -4.59 5.93 -7.25
CA ARG A 40 -5.71 6.34 -8.09
C ARG A 40 -6.95 5.54 -7.73
N THR A 41 -8.06 6.23 -7.55
CA THR A 41 -9.36 5.59 -7.36
C THR A 41 -10.21 5.71 -8.63
N THR A 42 -11.36 5.04 -8.63
CA THR A 42 -12.39 5.20 -9.66
C THR A 42 -13.26 6.44 -9.44
N LYS A 43 -13.10 7.16 -8.32
CA LYS A 43 -13.90 8.34 -7.99
C LYS A 43 -13.33 9.59 -8.69
N ARG A 44 -14.23 10.48 -9.09
CA ARG A 44 -13.90 11.81 -9.60
C ARG A 44 -14.24 12.88 -8.55
N HIS A 45 -13.47 13.95 -8.53
CA HIS A 45 -13.68 15.14 -7.73
C HIS A 45 -14.03 16.31 -8.66
N GLY A 46 -15.27 16.78 -8.58
CA GLY A 46 -15.80 17.80 -9.49
C GLY A 46 -15.86 17.34 -10.95
N GLU A 47 -15.79 18.30 -11.87
CA GLU A 47 -15.84 18.04 -13.32
C GLU A 47 -14.52 17.50 -13.87
N ASP A 48 -13.41 17.65 -13.13
CA ASP A 48 -12.08 17.61 -13.73
C ASP A 48 -10.95 17.07 -12.84
N GLY A 49 -11.22 16.20 -11.85
CA GLY A 49 -10.15 15.60 -11.04
C GLY A 49 -10.41 14.14 -10.74
N THR A 50 -9.39 13.28 -10.79
CA THR A 50 -9.48 11.92 -10.24
C THR A 50 -9.08 11.93 -8.79
N VAL A 51 -9.84 11.26 -7.92
CA VAL A 51 -9.49 11.15 -6.50
C VAL A 51 -8.36 10.13 -6.34
N TYR A 52 -7.32 10.51 -5.61
CA TYR A 52 -6.27 9.62 -5.16
C TYR A 52 -6.28 9.53 -3.64
N ASN A 53 -6.29 8.31 -3.11
CA ASN A 53 -6.30 8.07 -1.67
C ASN A 53 -4.89 7.83 -1.16
N TYR A 54 -4.58 8.34 0.01
CA TYR A 54 -3.32 8.06 0.69
C TYR A 54 -3.18 6.57 1.01
N ASP A 55 -2.10 5.96 0.53
CA ASP A 55 -1.74 4.55 0.72
C ASP A 55 -0.72 4.36 1.85
N GLY A 56 0.13 5.36 2.09
CA GLY A 56 1.13 5.32 3.15
C GLY A 56 2.39 6.08 2.78
N MET A 57 3.44 5.91 3.59
CA MET A 57 4.76 6.48 3.33
C MET A 57 5.83 5.39 3.36
N VAL A 58 6.85 5.55 2.53
CA VAL A 58 8.01 4.67 2.47
C VAL A 58 9.30 5.49 2.51
N ALA A 59 10.38 4.91 3.02
CA ALA A 59 11.69 5.55 2.94
C ALA A 59 12.13 5.66 1.46
N PRO A 60 12.86 6.72 1.08
CA PRO A 60 13.47 6.85 -0.23
C PRO A 60 14.49 5.72 -0.40
N GLY A 61 14.16 4.73 -1.22
CA GLY A 61 14.88 3.45 -1.33
C GLY A 61 13.98 2.22 -1.25
N GLY A 62 12.72 2.39 -0.83
CA GLY A 62 11.74 1.31 -0.70
C GLY A 62 11.84 0.57 0.63
N GLY A 63 10.71 0.05 1.11
CA GLY A 63 10.72 -0.92 2.20
C GLY A 63 11.26 -2.26 1.68
N GLU A 64 12.21 -2.86 2.40
CA GLU A 64 12.76 -4.16 2.03
C GLU A 64 11.62 -5.18 1.83
N PRO A 65 11.49 -5.81 0.64
CA PRO A 65 10.48 -6.83 0.42
C PRO A 65 10.77 -8.03 1.32
N GLY A 66 9.89 -8.28 2.30
CA GLY A 66 9.74 -9.60 2.90
C GLY A 66 10.89 -10.06 3.81
N VAL A 67 11.25 -9.29 4.84
CA VAL A 67 11.70 -9.92 6.09
C VAL A 67 10.46 -10.29 6.93
N GLU A 68 9.53 -11.01 6.32
CA GLU A 68 8.63 -11.86 7.10
C GLU A 68 9.45 -13.06 7.47
N ASP A 69 9.98 -13.06 8.69
CA ASP A 69 10.70 -14.19 9.25
C ASP A 69 9.90 -15.48 8.99
N PRO A 70 10.40 -16.44 8.20
CA PRO A 70 9.66 -17.66 7.93
C PRO A 70 9.44 -18.52 9.19
N ALA A 71 10.12 -18.24 10.31
CA ALA A 71 9.85 -18.87 11.61
C ALA A 71 8.73 -18.17 12.42
N ALA A 72 8.33 -16.95 12.06
CA ALA A 72 7.10 -16.32 12.54
C ALA A 72 5.84 -16.95 11.92
N ARG A 73 5.99 -17.77 10.86
CA ARG A 73 5.00 -18.79 10.51
C ARG A 73 5.08 -19.90 11.55
N VAL A 74 4.65 -19.58 12.77
CA VAL A 74 4.41 -20.57 13.82
C VAL A 74 3.55 -21.63 13.17
N ALA A 75 4.15 -22.80 12.96
CA ALA A 75 3.45 -23.97 12.51
C ALA A 75 2.23 -24.11 13.41
N SER A 76 1.03 -24.17 12.80
CA SER A 76 -0.16 -24.68 13.47
C SER A 76 0.26 -25.87 14.33
N PRO A 77 -0.15 -25.95 15.61
CA PRO A 77 0.28 -27.03 16.49
C PRO A 77 0.09 -28.36 15.75
N ARG A 78 1.21 -29.02 15.47
CA ARG A 78 1.26 -30.34 14.87
C ARG A 78 0.45 -31.24 15.81
N ALA A 79 -0.78 -31.55 15.43
CA ALA A 79 -1.51 -32.68 15.96
C ALA A 79 -0.74 -33.93 15.50
N ASP A 80 0.22 -34.34 16.31
CA ASP A 80 0.94 -35.60 16.15
C ASP A 80 1.20 -36.13 17.55
N ALA A 81 0.25 -36.95 17.99
CA ALA A 81 0.51 -38.04 18.90
C ALA A 81 -0.09 -39.28 18.22
N GLU A 82 0.53 -39.71 17.12
CA GLU A 82 0.29 -41.03 16.56
C GLU A 82 1.51 -41.93 16.82
N GLY A 83 1.27 -43.03 17.55
CA GLY A 83 2.13 -44.23 17.59
C GLY A 83 2.89 -44.44 18.92
N HIS A 84 3.04 -45.63 19.49
CA HIS A 84 2.82 -47.02 19.07
C HIS A 84 2.74 -47.90 20.37
N GLY A 85 2.19 -49.11 20.26
CA GLY A 85 1.79 -49.96 21.39
C GLY A 85 2.86 -50.89 22.02
N GLY A 86 2.38 -51.76 22.93
CA GLY A 86 3.06 -52.98 23.39
C GLY A 86 3.26 -53.13 24.90
N SER A 87 2.59 -54.14 25.49
CA SER A 87 2.87 -54.92 26.73
C SER A 87 3.59 -54.31 27.94
N HIS A 88 2.92 -54.29 29.09
CA HIS A 88 3.10 -55.29 30.17
C HIS A 88 1.88 -55.32 31.09
#